data_AF-A0A524Q5W9-F1
#
_entry.id   AF-A0A524Q5W9-F1
#
_cell.length_a   1.000
_cell.length_b   1.000
_cell.length_c   1.000
_cell.angle_alpha   90.00
_cell.angle_beta   90.00
_cell.angle_gamma   90.00
#
_symmetry.space_group_name_H-M   'P 1'
#
loop_
_entity.id
_entity.type
_entity.pdbx_description
1 polymer ?
#
loop_
_entity_poly.entity_id
_entity_poly.type
_entity_poly.pdbx_seq_one_letter_code
_entity_poly.pdbx_strand_id
1 'polypeptide(L)'
;MAGQQYQSRQREEAFKVYREISQVTIRRGVCVIPVRPRYTQIMNHKSLLIHACCAPCAGYVCELLSRTFDVTLFFYNPNITPPSEYAVRHGEVERFAMMKGYPLYTGVYDAREWTVRVRDFRFLGEGSRRCEECFRIRLEATFRRAADVGIAAVTTTLSVSPHKDA
;
A
#
# COMPACT_ATOMS: atom_id res chain seq x y z
N MET A 1 24.88 -24.41 -1.71
CA MET A 1 26.05 -23.59 -1.31
C MET A 1 26.33 -22.37 -2.20
N ALA A 2 25.68 -22.20 -3.38
CA ALA A 2 25.90 -21.04 -4.26
C ALA A 2 25.14 -19.74 -3.86
N GLY A 3 24.06 -19.84 -3.08
CA GLY A 3 23.24 -18.68 -2.71
C GLY A 3 23.83 -17.77 -1.62
N GLN A 4 24.68 -18.30 -0.74
CA GLN A 4 25.35 -17.52 0.31
C GLN A 4 26.49 -16.65 -0.24
N GLN A 5 27.20 -17.11 -1.27
CA GLN A 5 28.28 -16.35 -1.92
C GLN A 5 27.78 -15.21 -2.80
N TYR A 6 26.55 -15.29 -3.33
CA TYR A 6 25.96 -14.21 -4.10
C TYR A 6 25.55 -13.03 -3.20
N GLN A 7 24.98 -13.33 -2.02
CA GLN A 7 24.60 -12.31 -1.04
C GLN A 7 25.81 -11.63 -0.38
N SER A 8 26.94 -12.31 -0.23
CA SER A 8 28.16 -11.70 0.31
C SER A 8 28.81 -10.71 -0.67
N ARG A 9 28.80 -11.00 -1.98
CA ARG A 9 29.32 -10.07 -3.01
C ARG A 9 28.53 -8.77 -3.07
N GLN A 10 27.20 -8.82 -3.04
CA GLN A 10 26.37 -7.62 -3.06
C GLN A 10 26.55 -6.75 -1.80
N ARG A 11 26.86 -7.36 -0.65
CA ARG A 11 27.19 -6.63 0.58
C ARG A 11 28.51 -5.88 0.49
N GLU A 12 29.53 -6.47 -0.12
CA GLU A 12 30.83 -5.82 -0.31
C GLU A 12 30.77 -4.68 -1.33
N GLU A 13 30.01 -4.83 -2.42
CA GLU A 13 29.81 -3.78 -3.42
C GLU A 13 29.04 -2.58 -2.84
N ALA A 14 27.99 -2.82 -2.06
CA ALA A 14 27.26 -1.76 -1.36
C ALA A 14 28.14 -1.00 -0.35
N PHE A 15 29.09 -1.69 0.30
CA PHE A 15 30.05 -1.08 1.22
C PHE A 15 31.10 -0.22 0.52
N LYS A 16 31.48 -0.57 -0.72
CA LYS A 16 32.40 0.21 -1.54
C LYS A 16 31.78 1.54 -1.96
N VAL A 17 30.55 1.50 -2.47
CA VAL A 17 29.78 2.70 -2.87
C VAL A 17 29.61 3.66 -1.68
N TYR A 18 29.41 3.13 -0.48
CA TYR A 18 29.26 3.93 0.74
C TYR A 18 30.52 4.74 1.11
N ARG A 19 31.73 4.19 0.90
CA ARG A 19 32.97 4.93 1.19
C ARG A 19 33.23 6.06 0.21
N GLU A 20 32.81 5.91 -1.04
CA GLU A 20 33.01 6.94 -2.09
C GLU A 20 32.11 8.17 -1.88
N ILE A 21 30.89 7.97 -1.36
CA ILE A 21 29.91 9.06 -1.15
C ILE A 21 30.24 9.88 0.12
N SER A 22 31.02 9.33 1.05
CA SER A 22 31.26 9.91 2.37
C SER A 22 32.31 11.03 2.43
N GLN A 23 32.90 11.43 1.29
CA GLN A 23 34.01 12.40 1.26
C GLN A 23 33.68 13.81 0.72
N VAL A 24 32.41 14.18 0.56
CA VAL A 24 32.09 15.51 0.02
C VAL A 24 32.04 16.58 1.11
N THR A 25 32.95 17.55 0.96
CA THR A 25 33.38 18.60 1.90
C THR A 25 32.44 19.83 1.89
N ILE A 26 32.26 20.44 3.06
CA ILE A 26 31.48 21.67 3.32
C ILE A 26 32.12 22.91 2.66
N ARG A 27 31.37 23.66 1.83
CA ARG A 27 31.66 25.09 1.54
C ARG A 27 30.37 25.90 1.32
N ARG A 28 30.32 27.10 1.94
CA ARG A 28 29.38 28.23 1.72
C ARG A 28 28.03 28.24 2.45
N GLY A 29 28.04 28.17 3.78
CA GLY A 29 27.08 28.91 4.61
C GLY A 29 25.58 28.56 4.49
N VAL A 30 25.22 27.48 3.80
CA VAL A 30 23.87 26.91 3.83
C VAL A 30 23.84 25.90 4.96
N CYS A 31 22.92 26.07 5.91
CA CYS A 31 22.53 24.98 6.80
C CYS A 31 21.83 23.91 5.95
N VAL A 32 22.62 23.02 5.36
CA VAL A 32 22.11 21.74 4.90
C VAL A 32 21.86 20.98 6.19
N ILE A 33 20.60 20.93 6.64
CA ILE A 33 20.21 19.95 7.64
C ILE A 33 20.60 18.61 7.02
N PRO A 34 21.60 17.88 7.54
CA PRO A 34 21.78 16.52 7.11
C PRO A 34 20.52 15.82 7.62
N VAL A 35 19.56 15.56 6.73
CA VAL A 35 18.61 14.48 6.96
C VAL A 35 19.49 13.27 7.16
N ARG A 36 19.81 12.97 8.43
CA ARG A 36 20.52 11.77 8.81
C ARG A 36 19.76 10.66 8.10
N PRO A 37 20.39 9.90 7.19
CA PRO A 37 19.71 8.77 6.62
C PRO A 37 19.55 7.77 7.76
N ARG A 38 18.41 7.85 8.44
CA ARG A 38 17.97 6.89 9.45
C ARG A 38 17.41 5.66 8.73
N TYR A 39 18.01 5.28 7.60
CA TYR A 39 17.48 4.33 6.63
C TYR A 39 18.55 3.32 6.21
N THR A 40 19.06 2.60 7.22
CA THR A 40 19.50 1.22 7.05
C THR A 40 18.40 0.28 7.53
N GLN A 41 17.14 0.56 7.17
CA GLN A 41 16.17 -0.51 7.02
C GLN A 41 16.38 -1.05 5.62
N ILE A 42 16.85 -2.29 5.56
CA ILE A 42 16.88 -3.09 4.34
C ILE A 42 15.44 -3.04 3.79
N MET A 43 15.19 -2.20 2.79
CA MET A 43 13.88 -2.19 2.12
C MET A 43 13.71 -3.61 1.58
N ASN A 44 12.78 -4.35 2.18
CA ASN A 44 12.44 -5.68 1.68
C ASN A 44 11.79 -5.43 0.32
N HIS A 45 12.59 -5.49 -0.75
CA HIS A 45 12.21 -5.16 -2.13
C HIS A 45 11.14 -6.10 -2.69
N LYS A 46 10.63 -7.01 -1.86
CA LYS A 46 9.54 -7.93 -2.16
C LYS A 46 8.26 -7.64 -1.37
N SER A 47 8.24 -6.78 -0.35
CA SER A 47 7.01 -6.50 0.40
C SER A 47 6.04 -5.62 -0.40
N LEU A 48 4.79 -6.04 -0.52
CA LEU A 48 3.75 -5.33 -1.27
C LEU A 48 2.46 -5.22 -0.45
N LEU A 49 1.95 -3.99 -0.29
CA LEU A 49 0.65 -3.73 0.30
C LEU A 49 -0.41 -3.65 -0.80
N ILE A 50 -1.40 -4.54 -0.76
CA ILE A 50 -2.50 -4.56 -1.70
C ILE A 50 -3.74 -3.96 -1.04
N HIS A 51 -4.24 -2.84 -1.57
CA HIS A 51 -5.56 -2.34 -1.21
C HIS A 51 -6.64 -3.26 -1.77
N ALA A 52 -7.55 -3.69 -0.89
CA ALA A 52 -8.72 -4.48 -1.23
C ALA A 52 -10.00 -3.75 -0.77
N CYS A 53 -10.95 -3.57 -1.68
CA CYS A 53 -12.28 -3.03 -1.33
C CYS A 53 -13.32 -4.11 -1.00
N CYS A 54 -13.03 -5.37 -1.31
CA CYS A 54 -13.89 -6.54 -1.12
C CYS A 54 -13.07 -7.85 -1.25
N ALA A 55 -13.59 -8.99 -0.75
CA ALA A 55 -12.92 -10.28 -0.84
C ALA A 55 -12.69 -10.76 -2.30
N PRO A 56 -13.71 -10.77 -3.20
CA PRO A 56 -13.49 -11.22 -4.57
C PRO A 56 -12.52 -10.32 -5.36
N CYS A 57 -12.42 -9.04 -4.99
CA CYS A 57 -11.48 -8.09 -5.58
C CYS A 57 -10.02 -8.52 -5.34
N ALA A 58 -9.73 -9.10 -4.17
CA ALA A 58 -8.39 -9.49 -3.76
C ALA A 58 -7.96 -10.87 -4.29
N GLY A 59 -8.90 -11.79 -4.51
CA GLY A 59 -8.63 -13.20 -4.81
C GLY A 59 -7.55 -13.45 -5.87
N TYR A 60 -7.88 -13.16 -7.14
CA TYR A 60 -6.97 -13.41 -8.26
C TYR A 60 -5.69 -12.58 -8.19
N VAL A 61 -5.79 -11.31 -7.79
CA VAL A 61 -4.66 -10.39 -7.72
C VAL A 61 -3.64 -10.84 -6.67
N CYS A 62 -4.09 -11.30 -5.50
CA CYS A 62 -3.20 -11.82 -4.46
C CYS A 62 -2.50 -13.09 -4.92
N GLU A 63 -3.20 -14.03 -5.55
CA GLU A 63 -2.61 -15.27 -6.04
C GLU A 63 -1.53 -15.01 -7.09
N LEU A 64 -1.76 -14.05 -7.99
CA LEU A 64 -0.80 -13.67 -9.01
C LEU A 64 0.43 -13.02 -8.39
N LEU A 65 0.23 -12.02 -7.52
CA LEU A 65 1.33 -11.21 -6.97
C LEU A 65 2.12 -11.93 -5.88
N SER A 66 1.50 -12.87 -5.14
CA SER A 66 2.20 -13.66 -4.12
C SER A 66 3.25 -14.60 -4.70
N ARG A 67 3.30 -14.80 -6.02
CA ARG A 67 4.37 -15.54 -6.70
C ARG A 67 5.69 -14.76 -6.76
N THR A 68 5.64 -13.45 -6.56
CA THR A 68 6.79 -12.54 -6.72
C THR A 68 7.04 -11.68 -5.49
N PHE A 69 5.98 -11.34 -4.74
CA PHE A 69 6.00 -10.43 -3.60
C PHE A 69 5.51 -11.09 -2.30
N ASP A 70 6.04 -10.62 -1.18
CA ASP A 70 5.50 -10.86 0.16
C ASP A 70 4.26 -9.96 0.32
N VAL A 71 3.09 -10.54 0.01
CA VAL A 71 1.82 -9.81 -0.05
C VAL A 71 1.22 -9.59 1.34
N THR A 72 0.85 -8.35 1.63
CA THR A 72 0.01 -7.97 2.76
C THR A 72 -1.25 -7.27 2.24
N LEU A 73 -2.40 -7.58 2.82
CA LEU A 73 -3.69 -6.98 2.47
C LEU A 73 -3.99 -5.76 3.33
N PHE A 74 -4.65 -4.77 2.71
CA PHE A 74 -5.27 -3.66 3.41
C PHE A 74 -6.73 -3.51 2.98
N PHE A 75 -7.65 -3.81 3.90
CA PHE A 75 -9.07 -3.58 3.69
C PHE A 75 -9.45 -2.17 4.11
N TYR A 76 -9.92 -1.36 3.16
CA TYR A 76 -10.47 -0.04 3.45
C TYR A 76 -11.49 0.38 2.39
N ASN A 77 -12.73 0.53 2.84
CA ASN A 77 -13.85 0.93 1.99
C ASN A 77 -14.93 1.64 2.82
N PRO A 78 -14.77 2.96 3.07
CA PRO A 78 -15.71 3.73 3.88
C PRO A 78 -17.04 4.02 3.15
N ASN A 79 -17.15 3.71 1.85
CA ASN A 79 -18.37 3.86 1.08
C ASN A 79 -19.42 2.77 1.37
N ILE A 80 -19.04 1.66 2.00
CA ILE A 80 -20.00 0.58 2.27
C ILE A 80 -21.01 1.07 3.31
N THR A 81 -22.28 1.06 2.93
CA THR A 81 -23.42 1.43 3.77
C THR A 81 -24.56 0.48 3.41
N PRO A 82 -25.36 -0.01 4.37
CA PRO A 82 -25.31 0.27 5.82
C PRO A 82 -24.14 -0.41 6.56
N PRO A 83 -23.89 -0.08 7.84
CA PRO A 83 -22.83 -0.71 8.65
C PRO A 83 -22.92 -2.24 8.74
N SER A 84 -24.12 -2.81 8.65
CA SER A 84 -24.30 -4.27 8.60
C SER A 84 -23.66 -4.89 7.35
N GLU A 85 -23.78 -4.25 6.19
CA GLU A 85 -23.11 -4.67 4.95
C GLU A 85 -21.59 -4.52 5.06
N TYR A 86 -21.10 -3.48 5.75
CA TYR A 86 -19.66 -3.31 6.01
C TYR A 86 -19.13 -4.49 6.83
N ALA A 87 -19.82 -4.87 7.90
CA ALA A 87 -19.43 -5.98 8.76
C ALA A 87 -19.37 -7.31 7.99
N VAL A 88 -20.35 -7.57 7.13
CA VAL A 88 -20.35 -8.77 6.27
C VAL A 88 -19.14 -8.77 5.33
N ARG A 89 -18.93 -7.70 4.56
CA ARG A 89 -17.82 -7.62 3.60
C ARG A 89 -16.45 -7.66 4.27
N HIS A 90 -16.33 -7.03 5.43
CA HIS A 90 -15.11 -7.05 6.22
C HIS A 90 -14.82 -8.47 6.71
N GLY A 91 -15.82 -9.16 7.28
CA GLY A 91 -15.68 -10.55 7.73
C GLY A 91 -15.34 -11.53 6.59
N GLU A 92 -15.87 -11.31 5.38
CA GLU A 92 -15.48 -12.09 4.20
C GLU A 92 -14.00 -11.90 3.83
N VAL A 93 -13.49 -10.66 3.90
CA VAL A 93 -12.07 -10.37 3.64
C VAL A 93 -11.17 -10.96 4.71
N GLU A 94 -11.56 -10.89 5.98
CA GLU A 94 -10.85 -11.53 7.09
C GLU A 94 -10.78 -13.04 6.90
N ARG A 95 -11.91 -13.67 6.57
CA ARG A 95 -11.96 -15.11 6.30
C ARG A 95 -11.08 -15.48 5.10
N PHE A 96 -11.14 -14.71 4.02
CA PHE A 96 -10.28 -14.93 2.85
C PHE A 96 -8.79 -14.83 3.20
N ALA A 97 -8.40 -13.77 3.90
CA ALA A 97 -7.02 -13.54 4.32
C ALA A 97 -6.51 -14.68 5.22
N MET A 98 -7.32 -15.10 6.19
CA MET A 98 -7.02 -16.21 7.08
C MET A 98 -6.87 -17.54 6.31
N MET A 99 -7.82 -17.86 5.44
CA MET A 99 -7.79 -19.10 4.65
C MET A 99 -6.58 -19.19 3.71
N LYS A 100 -6.11 -18.05 3.20
CA LYS A 100 -4.97 -17.97 2.27
C LYS A 100 -3.65 -17.67 2.95
N GLY A 101 -3.64 -17.35 4.25
CA GLY A 101 -2.44 -17.02 5.01
C GLY A 101 -1.85 -15.64 4.69
N TYR A 102 -2.66 -14.67 4.25
CA TYR A 102 -2.21 -13.30 4.01
C TYR A 102 -2.37 -12.45 5.28
N PRO A 103 -1.32 -11.70 5.71
CA PRO A 103 -1.49 -10.67 6.73
C PRO A 103 -2.51 -9.63 6.27
N LEU A 104 -3.36 -9.17 7.18
CA LEU A 104 -4.43 -8.22 6.89
C LEU A 104 -4.40 -7.04 7.86
N TYR A 105 -4.40 -5.84 7.29
CA TYR A 105 -4.68 -4.60 7.98
C TYR A 105 -6.07 -4.10 7.63
N THR A 106 -6.77 -3.58 8.63
CA THR A 106 -8.09 -2.94 8.45
C THR A 106 -7.98 -1.43 8.69
N GLY A 107 -8.56 -0.65 7.79
CA GLY A 107 -8.73 0.79 7.95
C GLY A 107 -9.91 1.13 8.85
N VAL A 108 -9.92 2.34 9.41
CA VAL A 108 -11.03 2.80 10.26
C VAL A 108 -12.28 2.97 9.41
N TYR A 109 -13.40 2.36 9.83
CA TYR A 109 -14.68 2.55 9.15
C TYR A 109 -15.33 3.87 9.59
N ASP A 110 -15.29 4.86 8.70
CA ASP A 110 -16.02 6.11 8.87
C ASP A 110 -16.80 6.45 7.58
N ALA A 111 -18.06 6.00 7.53
CA ALA A 111 -18.96 6.30 6.41
C ALA A 111 -19.33 7.79 6.33
N ARG A 112 -19.27 8.51 7.45
CA ARG A 112 -19.58 9.94 7.51
C ARG A 112 -18.46 10.74 6.85
N GLU A 113 -17.20 10.41 7.10
CA GLU A 113 -16.06 11.03 6.42
C GLU A 113 -16.19 10.91 4.90
N TRP A 114 -16.52 9.71 4.41
CA TRP A 114 -16.72 9.49 2.97
C TRP A 114 -17.87 10.34 2.43
N THR A 115 -19.02 10.34 3.12
CA THR A 115 -20.21 11.11 2.70
C THR A 115 -19.92 12.60 2.62
N VAL A 116 -19.15 13.14 3.58
CA VAL A 116 -18.73 14.55 3.56
C VAL A 116 -17.83 14.84 2.36
N ARG A 117 -16.85 13.98 2.09
CA ARG A 117 -15.90 14.17 0.97
C ARG A 117 -16.58 14.16 -0.40
N VAL A 118 -17.57 13.30 -0.59
CA VAL A 118 -18.27 13.19 -1.89
C VAL A 118 -19.53 14.03 -2.00
N ARG A 119 -19.87 14.82 -0.96
CA ARG A 119 -21.17 15.52 -0.85
C ARG A 119 -21.53 16.32 -2.09
N ASP A 120 -20.58 17.07 -2.62
CA ASP A 120 -20.80 17.97 -3.76
C ASP A 120 -20.95 17.20 -5.08
N PHE A 121 -20.56 15.93 -5.10
CA PHE A 121 -20.61 15.02 -6.25
C PHE A 121 -21.64 13.88 -6.09
N ARG A 122 -22.46 13.90 -5.04
CA ARG A 122 -23.33 12.77 -4.63
C ARG A 122 -24.34 12.34 -5.69
N PHE A 123 -24.72 13.24 -6.59
CA PHE A 123 -25.66 12.96 -7.68
C PHE A 123 -24.99 12.52 -8.98
N LEU A 124 -23.66 12.48 -9.02
CA LEU A 124 -22.91 12.02 -10.18
C LEU A 124 -22.82 10.50 -10.20
N GLY A 125 -22.93 9.90 -11.39
CA GLY A 125 -22.87 8.45 -11.61
C GLY A 125 -21.48 7.84 -11.38
N GLU A 126 -21.31 6.56 -11.75
CA GLU A 126 -19.98 5.95 -11.88
C GLU A 126 -19.17 6.63 -13.01
N GLY A 127 -17.84 6.51 -13.00
CA GLY A 127 -16.94 7.18 -13.95
C GLY A 127 -16.80 8.70 -13.76
N SER A 128 -17.47 9.28 -12.76
CA SER A 128 -17.46 10.71 -12.51
C SER A 128 -16.43 11.14 -11.46
N ARG A 129 -16.39 12.45 -11.20
CA ARG A 129 -15.66 13.07 -10.07
C ARG A 129 -15.96 12.41 -8.71
N ARG A 130 -17.15 11.82 -8.54
CA ARG A 130 -17.48 11.04 -7.33
C ARG A 130 -16.57 9.80 -7.20
N CYS A 131 -16.29 9.11 -8.29
CA CYS A 131 -15.39 7.96 -8.31
C CYS A 131 -13.93 8.36 -8.13
N GLU A 132 -13.49 9.44 -8.76
CA GLU A 132 -12.13 10.01 -8.55
C GLU A 132 -11.90 10.29 -7.06
N GLU A 133 -12.82 10.99 -6.42
CA GLU A 133 -12.73 11.32 -4.99
C GLU A 133 -12.78 10.07 -4.10
N CYS A 134 -13.62 9.11 -4.45
CA CYS A 134 -13.69 7.83 -3.75
C CYS A 134 -12.38 7.03 -3.85
N PHE A 135 -11.72 7.05 -5.02
CA PHE A 135 -10.42 6.41 -5.23
C PHE A 135 -9.33 7.13 -4.44
N ARG A 136 -9.30 8.47 -4.51
CA ARG A 136 -8.33 9.30 -3.80
C ARG A 136 -8.28 8.99 -2.31
N ILE A 137 -9.44 8.98 -1.64
CA ILE A 137 -9.53 8.70 -0.20
C ILE A 137 -8.98 7.32 0.14
N ARG A 138 -9.30 6.31 -0.68
CA ARG A 138 -8.87 4.93 -0.45
C ARG A 138 -7.37 4.75 -0.68
N LEU A 139 -6.85 5.34 -1.75
CA LEU A 139 -5.44 5.27 -2.08
C LEU A 139 -4.60 6.05 -1.06
N GLU A 140 -5.02 7.24 -0.65
CA GLU A 140 -4.34 8.01 0.40
C GLU A 140 -4.24 7.21 1.71
N ALA A 141 -5.33 6.59 2.16
CA ALA A 141 -5.32 5.74 3.35
C ALA A 141 -4.37 4.54 3.18
N THR A 142 -4.29 3.97 1.97
CA THR A 142 -3.41 2.85 1.66
C THR A 142 -1.94 3.27 1.69
N PHE A 143 -1.58 4.38 1.05
CA PHE A 143 -0.21 4.90 1.08
C PHE A 143 0.23 5.30 2.50
N ARG A 144 -0.65 5.92 3.29
CA ARG A 144 -0.39 6.19 4.71
C ARG A 144 -0.14 4.89 5.47
N ARG A 145 -1.01 3.90 5.31
CA ARG A 145 -0.82 2.59 5.96
C ARG A 145 0.49 1.93 5.58
N ALA A 146 0.86 1.98 4.30
CA ALA A 146 2.12 1.41 3.83
C ALA A 146 3.33 2.09 4.50
N ALA A 147 3.31 3.42 4.61
CA ALA A 147 4.34 4.17 5.33
C ALA A 147 4.39 3.80 6.82
N ASP A 148 3.24 3.71 7.49
CA ASP A 148 3.15 3.37 8.92
C ASP A 148 3.74 1.99 9.24
N VAL A 149 3.59 1.02 8.33
CA VAL A 149 4.04 -0.37 8.52
C VAL A 149 5.36 -0.68 7.80
N GLY A 150 5.99 0.32 7.17
CA GLY A 150 7.29 0.19 6.51
C GLY A 150 7.31 -0.62 5.22
N ILE A 151 6.19 -0.68 4.48
CA ILE A 151 6.08 -1.35 3.19
C ILE A 151 6.30 -0.34 2.05
N ALA A 152 7.29 -0.58 1.20
CA ALA A 152 7.72 0.37 0.17
C ALA A 152 6.86 0.38 -1.11
N ALA A 153 6.15 -0.71 -1.39
CA ALA A 153 5.34 -0.85 -2.61
C ALA A 153 3.85 -0.99 -2.29
N VAL A 154 3.01 -0.32 -3.08
CA VAL A 154 1.56 -0.33 -2.95
C VAL A 154 0.91 -0.66 -4.29
N THR A 155 -0.17 -1.42 -4.25
CA THR A 155 -1.07 -1.63 -5.39
C THR A 155 -2.53 -1.63 -4.93
N THR A 156 -3.46 -1.68 -5.87
CA THR A 156 -4.91 -1.65 -5.59
C THR A 156 -5.69 -2.54 -6.52
N THR A 157 -6.83 -3.04 -6.05
CA THR A 157 -7.80 -3.80 -6.84
C THR A 157 -8.98 -2.94 -7.32
N LEU A 158 -8.90 -1.61 -7.20
CA LEU A 158 -10.02 -0.72 -7.50
C LEU A 158 -10.45 -0.69 -8.98
N SER A 159 -9.53 -1.00 -9.89
CA SER A 159 -9.76 -1.05 -11.35
C SER A 159 -10.31 -2.38 -11.87
N VAL A 160 -10.54 -3.38 -11.00
CA VAL A 160 -11.01 -4.72 -11.43
C VAL A 160 -12.48 -4.70 -11.88
N SER A 161 -13.25 -3.67 -11.52
CA SER A 161 -14.67 -3.58 -11.89
C SER A 161 -14.87 -3.04 -13.31
N PRO A 162 -15.62 -3.73 -14.19
CA PRO A 162 -15.92 -3.27 -15.56
C PRO A 162 -16.72 -1.96 -15.62
N HIS A 163 -17.33 -1.55 -14.51
CA HIS A 163 -18.18 -0.35 -14.41
C HIS A 163 -17.40 0.88 -13.97
N LYS A 164 -16.09 0.77 -13.82
CA LYS A 164 -15.19 1.86 -13.43
C LYS A 164 -14.30 2.18 -14.61
N ASP A 165 -14.15 3.47 -14.91
CA ASP A 165 -13.14 3.91 -15.87
C ASP A 165 -11.76 3.49 -15.34
N ALA A 166 -11.08 2.65 -16.12
CA ALA A 166 -9.77 2.08 -15.82
C ALA A 166 -8.67 2.80 -16.60
#